data_AF-A0A914V8X2-F1
#
_entry.id   AF-A0A914V8X2-F1
#
_cell.length_a   1.000
_cell.length_b   1.000
_cell.length_c   1.000
_cell.angle_alpha   90.00
_cell.angle_beta   90.00
_cell.angle_gamma   90.00
#
_symmetry.space_group_name_H-M   'P 1'
#
loop_
_entity.id
_entity.type
_entity.pdbx_description
1 polymer ?
#
loop_
_entity_poly.entity_id
_entity_poly.type
_entity_poly.pdbx_seq_one_letter_code
_entity_poly.pdbx_strand_id
1 'polypeptide(L)'
;MKLNNRLQAVGVTAGPKEAIKMRPKVDKTWILPGEKILVEEKNVGYISAVVGKVTGKVIVTNYRLRFESKEQVTVKGSKDCVFMVPLGAINRIEKVGHSTVSRGEDSYGLDISCK
;
A
#
# COMPACT_ATOMS: atom_id res chain seq x y z
N MET A 1 -40.21 -19.16 -49.48
CA MET A 1 -40.52 -19.80 -48.19
C MET A 1 -40.05 -18.89 -47.07
N LYS A 2 -40.96 -18.36 -46.23
CA LYS A 2 -40.62 -17.55 -45.05
C LYS A 2 -40.29 -18.50 -43.90
N LEU A 3 -39.06 -18.46 -43.39
CA LEU A 3 -38.66 -19.16 -42.18
C LEU A 3 -38.73 -18.19 -41.00
N ASN A 4 -39.74 -18.40 -40.16
CA ASN A 4 -39.94 -17.68 -38.90
C ASN A 4 -38.97 -18.23 -37.85
N ASN A 5 -37.92 -17.48 -37.51
CA ASN A 5 -37.09 -17.77 -36.34
C ASN A 5 -37.66 -17.04 -35.11
N ARG A 6 -38.47 -17.76 -34.34
CA ARG A 6 -39.02 -17.32 -33.05
C ARG A 6 -38.04 -17.74 -31.95
N LEU A 7 -37.10 -16.86 -31.58
CA LEU A 7 -36.26 -17.05 -30.39
C LEU A 7 -37.14 -16.87 -29.14
N GLN A 8 -37.38 -17.96 -28.41
CA GLN A 8 -37.95 -17.87 -27.06
C GLN A 8 -36.80 -17.68 -26.07
N ALA A 9 -36.74 -16.53 -25.42
CA ALA A 9 -35.89 -16.33 -24.25
C ALA A 9 -36.56 -17.03 -23.07
N VAL A 10 -36.08 -18.22 -22.71
CA VAL A 10 -36.42 -18.87 -21.44
C VAL A 10 -35.80 -18.04 -20.33
N GLY A 11 -36.66 -17.47 -19.48
CA GLY A 11 -36.27 -16.61 -18.37
C GLY A 11 -35.32 -17.33 -17.43
N VAL A 12 -34.07 -16.85 -17.38
CA VAL A 12 -33.23 -17.05 -16.20
C VAL A 12 -33.53 -15.89 -15.26
N THR A 13 -34.18 -16.24 -14.16
CA THR A 13 -34.51 -15.35 -13.06
C THR A 13 -33.27 -14.57 -12.63
N ALA A 14 -33.34 -13.25 -12.74
CA ALA A 14 -32.31 -12.36 -12.24
C ALA A 14 -32.29 -12.45 -10.70
N GLY A 15 -31.36 -13.24 -10.17
CA GLY A 15 -30.95 -13.13 -8.78
C GLY A 15 -30.39 -11.73 -8.50
N PRO A 16 -30.45 -11.26 -7.24
CA PRO A 16 -29.99 -9.92 -6.89
C PRO A 16 -28.55 -9.73 -7.37
N LYS A 17 -28.34 -8.73 -8.23
CA LYS A 17 -27.01 -8.27 -8.61
C LYS A 17 -26.36 -7.71 -7.36
N GLU A 18 -25.64 -8.54 -6.61
CA GLU A 18 -24.67 -8.05 -5.65
C GLU A 18 -23.74 -7.13 -6.42
N ALA A 19 -23.80 -5.84 -6.09
CA ALA A 19 -22.90 -4.87 -6.66
C ALA A 19 -21.48 -5.35 -6.34
N ILE A 20 -20.77 -5.81 -7.37
CA ILE A 20 -19.34 -6.07 -7.29
C ILE A 20 -18.74 -4.73 -6.94
N LYS A 21 -18.52 -4.52 -5.64
CA LYS A 21 -17.86 -3.36 -5.08
C LYS A 21 -16.44 -3.44 -5.62
N MET A 22 -16.22 -2.82 -6.78
CA MET A 22 -14.91 -2.71 -7.40
C MET A 22 -14.02 -2.07 -6.35
N ARG A 23 -13.23 -2.89 -5.65
CA ARG A 23 -12.18 -2.38 -4.79
C ARG A 23 -11.33 -1.51 -5.72
N PRO A 24 -11.06 -0.24 -5.38
CA PRO A 24 -10.18 0.58 -6.20
C PRO A 24 -8.90 -0.23 -6.39
N LYS A 25 -8.65 -0.62 -7.65
CA LYS A 25 -7.48 -1.41 -8.01
C LYS A 25 -6.33 -0.44 -7.83
N VAL A 26 -5.69 -0.48 -6.66
CA VAL A 26 -4.50 0.31 -6.38
C VAL A 26 -3.54 -0.01 -7.51
N ASP A 27 -3.25 0.98 -8.34
CA ASP A 27 -2.35 0.79 -9.45
C ASP A 27 -0.96 0.46 -8.88
N LYS A 28 -0.57 -0.79 -9.08
CA LYS A 28 0.65 -1.41 -8.57
C LYS A 28 1.62 -1.66 -9.72
N THR A 29 1.57 -0.80 -10.74
CA THR A 29 2.46 -0.78 -11.93
C THR A 29 3.95 -0.83 -11.60
N TRP A 30 4.35 -0.46 -10.38
CA TRP A 30 5.73 -0.53 -9.90
C TRP A 30 6.21 -1.91 -9.44
N ILE A 31 5.32 -2.91 -9.34
CA ILE A 31 5.67 -4.28 -8.93
C ILE A 31 6.29 -5.03 -10.12
N LEU A 32 7.46 -5.64 -9.90
CA LEU A 32 8.13 -6.43 -10.95
C LEU A 32 7.46 -7.79 -11.17
N PRO A 33 7.64 -8.43 -12.34
CA PRO A 33 7.20 -9.81 -12.54
C PRO A 33 7.77 -10.76 -11.46
N GLY A 34 6.89 -11.49 -10.77
CA GLY A 34 7.25 -12.39 -9.67
C GLY A 34 7.41 -11.72 -8.30
N GLU A 35 7.39 -10.39 -8.25
CA GLU A 35 7.34 -9.65 -6.98
C GLU A 35 5.92 -9.72 -6.39
N LYS A 36 5.84 -9.98 -5.09
CA LYS A 36 4.59 -10.17 -4.34
C LYS A 36 4.61 -9.29 -3.11
N ILE A 37 3.52 -8.56 -2.86
CA ILE A 37 3.33 -7.83 -1.60
C ILE A 37 3.08 -8.84 -0.48
N LEU A 38 3.85 -8.71 0.58
CA LEU A 38 3.75 -9.54 1.77
C LEU A 38 3.03 -8.78 2.90
N VAL A 39 3.36 -7.49 3.08
CA VAL A 39 2.81 -6.64 4.14
C VAL A 39 2.54 -5.26 3.59
N GLU A 40 1.44 -4.65 4.05
CA GLU A 40 1.09 -3.25 3.77
C GLU A 40 0.56 -2.64 5.08
N GLU A 41 1.28 -1.66 5.64
CA GLU A 41 0.93 -1.01 6.90
C GLU A 41 0.77 0.49 6.70
N LYS A 42 -0.35 1.04 7.18
CA LYS A 42 -0.72 2.45 7.01
C LYS A 42 -0.40 3.24 8.28
N ASN A 43 -0.39 4.56 8.16
CA ASN A 43 -0.17 5.48 9.27
C ASN A 43 1.18 5.25 9.98
N VAL A 44 2.21 4.91 9.20
CA VAL A 44 3.59 4.75 9.69
C VAL A 44 4.31 6.08 9.57
N GLY A 45 4.94 6.52 10.67
CA GLY A 45 5.82 7.69 10.68
C GLY A 45 7.24 7.33 10.23
N TYR A 46 7.70 7.94 9.15
CA TYR A 46 9.11 7.93 8.75
C TYR A 46 9.79 9.20 9.29
N ILE A 47 10.86 9.02 10.06
CA ILE A 47 11.64 10.15 10.61
C ILE A 47 12.79 10.45 9.65
N SER A 48 12.67 11.54 8.88
CA SER A 48 13.75 12.05 8.04
C SER A 48 14.65 12.99 8.82
N ALA A 49 15.96 12.85 8.68
CA ALA A 49 16.93 13.79 9.25
C ALA A 49 16.80 15.23 8.71
N VAL A 50 16.20 15.40 7.52
CA VAL A 50 16.09 16.71 6.85
C VAL A 50 14.69 17.30 6.94
N VAL A 51 13.66 16.47 6.76
CA VAL A 51 12.26 16.91 6.66
C VAL A 51 11.49 16.71 7.97
N GLY A 52 12.04 15.96 8.92
CA GLY A 52 11.33 15.54 10.12
C GLY A 52 10.38 14.36 9.85
N LYS A 53 9.33 14.25 10.66
CA LYS A 53 8.36 13.16 10.59
C LYS A 53 7.44 13.30 9.39
N VAL A 54 7.34 12.23 8.60
CA VAL A 54 6.41 12.10 7.48
C VAL A 54 5.53 10.89 7.72
N THR A 55 4.21 11.08 7.77
CA THR A 55 3.26 9.96 7.94
C THR A 55 2.88 9.40 6.59
N GLY A 56 2.91 8.09 6.44
CA GLY A 56 2.61 7.42 5.19
C GLY A 56 2.29 5.95 5.36
N LYS A 57 2.59 5.17 4.33
CA LYS A 57 2.35 3.74 4.26
C LYS A 57 3.64 3.02 3.90
N VAL A 58 3.94 1.95 4.62
CA VAL A 58 5.03 1.03 4.32
C VAL A 58 4.45 -0.20 3.61
N ILE A 59 5.07 -0.58 2.50
CA ILE A 59 4.76 -1.79 1.75
C ILE A 59 6.02 -2.64 1.70
N VAL A 60 5.93 -3.88 2.15
CA VAL A 60 7.03 -4.85 2.06
C VAL A 60 6.64 -5.90 1.04
N THR A 61 7.48 -6.07 0.03
CA THR A 61 7.38 -7.17 -0.93
C THR A 61 8.40 -8.26 -0.60
N ASN A 62 8.41 -9.35 -1.36
CA ASN A 62 9.49 -10.33 -1.32
C ASN A 62 10.82 -9.82 -1.93
N TYR A 63 10.92 -8.53 -2.29
CA TYR A 63 12.11 -7.95 -2.93
C TYR A 63 12.54 -6.60 -2.32
N ARG A 64 11.60 -5.73 -1.95
CA ARG A 64 11.90 -4.38 -1.44
C ARG A 64 10.95 -3.92 -0.35
N LEU A 65 11.42 -2.99 0.47
CA LEU A 65 10.60 -2.12 1.30
C LEU A 65 10.32 -0.83 0.53
N ARG A 66 9.07 -0.41 0.47
CA ARG A 66 8.63 0.85 -0.15
C ARG A 66 7.89 1.69 0.88
N PHE A 67 8.23 2.96 0.97
CA PHE A 67 7.44 3.95 1.71
C PHE A 67 6.75 4.90 0.72
N GLU A 68 5.49 5.20 0.99
CA GLU A 68 4.74 6.22 0.26
C GLU A 68 3.94 7.10 1.22
N SER A 69 4.18 8.40 1.18
CA SER A 69 3.33 9.40 1.82
C SER A 69 2.57 10.18 0.76
N LYS A 70 1.25 10.22 0.92
CA LYS A 70 0.35 11.10 0.17
C LYS A 70 -0.21 12.10 1.17
N GLU A 71 0.62 13.04 1.62
CA GLU A 71 0.10 14.21 2.33
C GLU A 71 -0.85 14.92 1.36
N GLN A 72 -2.12 15.08 1.76
CA GLN A 72 -3.10 15.73 0.89
C GLN A 72 -2.57 17.12 0.52
N VAL A 73 -2.57 17.38 -0.79
CA VAL A 73 -2.23 18.66 -1.41
C VAL A 73 -3.23 19.71 -0.94
N THR A 74 -3.05 20.23 0.27
CA THR A 74 -3.87 21.32 0.82
C THR A 74 -3.03 22.57 1.08
N VAL A 75 -1.70 22.47 0.98
CA VAL A 75 -0.80 23.63 0.99
C VAL A 75 0.22 23.41 -0.12
N LYS A 76 0.21 24.31 -1.12
CA LYS A 76 1.19 24.42 -2.21
C LYS A 76 2.61 24.13 -1.69
N GLY A 77 3.12 22.90 -1.82
CA GLY A 77 4.52 22.59 -1.51
C GLY A 77 4.85 21.21 -0.93
N SER A 78 3.89 20.41 -0.46
CA SER A 78 4.21 19.06 0.05
C SER A 78 4.59 18.13 -1.09
N LYS A 79 5.90 17.91 -1.28
CA LYS A 79 6.43 16.90 -2.21
C LYS A 79 6.02 15.51 -1.72
N ASP A 80 5.49 14.68 -2.62
CA ASP A 80 5.24 13.26 -2.35
C ASP A 80 6.54 12.62 -1.82
N CYS A 81 6.51 12.12 -0.58
CA CYS A 81 7.65 11.41 -0.01
C CYS A 81 7.53 9.93 -0.37
N VAL A 82 8.31 9.51 -1.37
CA VAL A 82 8.30 8.14 -1.87
C VAL A 82 9.73 7.65 -1.99
N PHE A 83 10.03 6.51 -1.37
CA PHE A 83 11.31 5.84 -1.54
C PHE A 83 11.15 4.32 -1.53
N MET A 84 12.17 3.63 -2.03
CA MET A 84 12.23 2.17 -2.03
C MET A 84 13.66 1.70 -1.71
N VAL A 85 13.75 0.65 -0.90
CA VAL A 85 14.99 0.03 -0.46
C VAL A 85 14.91 -1.46 -0.76
N PRO A 86 15.78 -2.02 -1.63
CA PRO A 86 15.86 -3.46 -1.82
C PRO A 86 16.19 -4.15 -0.50
N LEU A 87 15.54 -5.28 -0.20
CA LEU A 87 15.77 -5.99 1.06
C LEU A 87 17.24 -6.43 1.22
N GLY A 88 17.95 -6.70 0.12
CA GLY A 88 19.38 -7.04 0.14
C GLY A 88 20.32 -5.88 0.50
N ALA A 89 19.84 -4.63 0.46
CA ALA A 89 20.58 -3.44 0.90
C ALA A 89 20.44 -3.20 2.40
N ILE A 90 19.44 -3.79 3.05
CA ILE A 90 19.24 -3.69 4.50
C ILE A 90 20.31 -4.55 5.19
N ASN A 91 21.07 -3.93 6.08
CA ASN A 91 22.12 -4.58 6.86
C ASN A 91 21.61 -5.03 8.24
N ARG A 92 20.79 -4.20 8.90
CA ARG A 92 20.29 -4.45 10.25
C ARG A 92 18.88 -3.87 10.43
N ILE A 93 18.06 -4.58 11.22
CA ILE A 93 16.75 -4.10 11.66
C ILE A 93 16.69 -4.25 13.17
N GLU A 94 16.36 -3.16 13.86
CA GLU A 94 16.21 -3.12 15.31
C GLU A 94 14.83 -2.66 15.69
N LYS A 95 14.31 -3.23 16.78
CA LYS A 95 13.13 -2.70 17.43
C LYS A 95 13.56 -1.54 18.34
N VAL A 96 12.91 -0.40 18.16
CA VAL A 96 13.08 0.77 19.02
C VAL A 96 11.87 0.88 19.93
N GLY A 97 12.13 1.08 21.22
CA GLY A 97 11.10 1.29 22.23
C GLY A 97 10.40 0.03 22.74
N HIS A 98 9.56 0.24 23.73
CA HIS A 98 8.82 -0.81 24.43
C HIS A 98 7.39 -0.37 24.71
N SER A 99 6.41 -1.22 24.39
CA SER A 99 4.98 -0.84 24.35
C SER A 99 4.42 -0.30 25.67
N THR A 100 5.01 -0.66 26.82
CA THR A 100 4.55 -0.22 28.15
C THR A 100 5.37 0.91 28.77
N VAL A 101 6.55 1.22 28.21
CA VAL A 101 7.53 2.15 28.82
C VAL A 101 7.81 3.35 27.91
N SER A 102 7.76 3.16 26.59
CA SER A 102 7.93 4.21 25.59
C SER A 102 6.65 5.06 25.49
N ARG A 103 6.58 6.11 26.31
CA ARG A 103 5.43 7.05 26.35
C ARG A 103 5.65 8.34 25.55
N GLY A 104 6.85 8.54 25.01
CA GLY A 104 7.16 9.69 24.16
C GLY A 104 6.55 9.55 22.77
N GLU A 105 6.27 10.67 22.11
CA GLU A 105 5.90 10.65 20.69
C GLU A 105 7.03 10.00 19.87
N ASP A 106 6.67 9.14 18.92
CA ASP A 106 7.60 8.42 18.02
C ASP A 106 8.65 7.55 18.71
N SER A 107 8.44 7.21 19.98
CA SER A 107 9.38 6.41 20.78
C SER A 107 9.24 4.89 20.60
N TYR A 108 8.38 4.44 19.68
CA TYR A 108 8.13 3.04 19.36
C TYR A 108 8.17 2.81 17.84
N GLY A 109 9.02 1.90 17.38
CA GLY A 109 9.15 1.65 15.94
C GLY A 109 10.26 0.68 15.57
N LEU A 110 10.76 0.84 14.35
CA LEU A 110 11.88 0.09 13.80
C LEU A 110 12.97 1.06 13.33
N ASP A 111 14.21 0.74 13.65
CA ASP A 111 15.39 1.35 13.03
C ASP A 111 15.97 0.39 12.00
N ILE A 112 16.20 0.89 10.78
CA ILE A 112 16.62 0.09 9.62
C ILE A 112 17.91 0.70 9.07
N SER A 113 19.03 0.03 9.32
CA SER A 113 20.32 0.42 8.76
C SER A 113 20.56 -0.28 7.43
N CYS A 114 20.93 0.49 6.41
CA CYS A 114 21.36 -0.03 5.11
C CYS A 114 22.89 -0.15 5.04
N LYS A 115 23.40 -0.90 4.07
CA LYS A 115 24.84 -1.01 3.75
C LYS A 115 25.41 0.29 3.19
#